data_AF-M5RWS0-F1
#
_entry.id   AF-M5RWS0-F1
#
_cell.length_a   1.000
_cell.length_b   1.000
_cell.length_c   1.000
_cell.angle_alpha   90.00
_cell.angle_beta   90.00
_cell.angle_gamma   90.00
#
_symmetry.space_group_name_H-M   'P 1'
#
loop_
_entity.id
_entity.type
_entity.pdbx_description
1 polymer ?
#
loop_
_entity_poly.entity_id
_entity_poly.type
_entity_poly.pdbx_seq_one_letter_code
_entity_poly.pdbx_strand_id
1 'polypeptide(L)'
;MSFPFSLKNLVACFAVAAISSSTLGLNGFADDETKAVPAKKADVVAKAQPVAKAVVTSSKVRPLSVSVDLISKTVIKGTLTDTTQLDMQTSFGVANIPLSEVAGIKFASADDASTTVVMLNGDSITGATDVKLVTVETEWGIATINGSSIASILFVPGVDWNPQSGLNGKRWNLASEPKEPAPKAPAKPQTPAPTQGRQIVYPNGATAPSQYYRGR
;
A
#
# COMPACT_ATOMS: atom_id res chain seq x y z
N MET A 1 41.32 -8.19 19.06
CA MET A 1 39.93 -8.04 19.54
C MET A 1 39.82 -6.68 20.19
N SER A 2 39.08 -5.75 19.59
CA SER A 2 38.93 -4.39 20.11
C SER A 2 37.56 -3.85 19.67
N PHE A 3 36.69 -3.55 20.63
CA PHE A 3 35.41 -2.89 20.42
C PHE A 3 35.55 -1.41 20.82
N PRO A 4 34.91 -0.49 20.08
CA PRO A 4 34.45 0.75 20.71
C PRO A 4 32.94 0.91 20.53
N PHE A 5 32.21 0.71 21.63
CA PHE A 5 30.87 1.27 21.83
C PHE A 5 30.99 2.80 21.95
N SER A 6 30.18 3.54 21.20
CA SER A 6 29.99 4.98 21.38
C SER A 6 28.59 5.25 21.91
N LEU A 7 28.51 5.38 23.24
CA LEU A 7 27.38 5.89 24.00
C LEU A 7 27.43 7.42 23.96
N LYS A 8 26.60 8.09 23.16
CA LYS A 8 26.40 9.54 23.26
C LYS A 8 24.94 9.92 23.08
N ASN A 9 24.37 10.31 24.22
CA ASN A 9 23.31 11.31 24.42
C ASN A 9 21.86 10.93 24.11
N LEU A 10 21.30 10.25 25.11
CA LEU A 10 19.90 10.24 25.49
C LEU A 10 19.59 11.53 26.28
N VAL A 11 18.71 12.39 25.78
CA VAL A 11 18.04 13.45 26.58
C VAL A 11 16.58 13.52 26.17
N ALA A 12 15.74 13.44 27.19
CA ALA A 12 14.28 13.38 27.18
C ALA A 12 13.61 14.72 26.90
N CYS A 13 12.38 14.66 26.37
CA CYS A 13 11.30 15.60 26.67
C CYS A 13 9.95 14.88 26.53
N PHE A 14 9.46 14.33 27.64
CA PHE A 14 8.05 13.98 27.81
C PHE A 14 7.29 15.27 28.13
N ALA A 15 6.40 15.70 27.24
CA ALA A 15 5.39 16.70 27.55
C ALA A 15 4.04 16.00 27.68
N VAL A 16 3.67 15.68 28.93
CA VAL A 16 2.32 15.29 29.32
C VAL A 16 1.51 16.56 29.47
N ALA A 17 0.61 16.83 28.53
CA ALA A 17 -0.43 17.85 28.67
C ALA A 17 -1.76 17.15 28.98
N ALA A 18 -2.21 17.36 30.20
CA ALA A 18 -3.50 16.95 30.72
C ALA A 18 -4.63 17.88 30.24
N ILE A 19 -5.86 17.45 30.56
CA ILE A 19 -7.11 18.24 30.67
C ILE A 19 -7.96 18.28 29.40
N SER A 20 -9.06 17.52 29.42
CA SER A 20 -10.42 18.10 29.47
C SER A 20 -11.47 17.00 29.68
N SER A 21 -11.94 16.91 30.92
CA SER A 21 -13.16 16.20 31.29
C SER A 21 -14.33 17.14 31.00
N SER A 22 -15.21 16.77 30.05
CA SER A 22 -16.51 17.42 29.88
C SER A 22 -17.61 16.46 30.33
N THR A 23 -18.33 16.96 31.30
CA THR A 23 -19.41 16.41 32.11
C THR A 23 -20.74 16.29 31.37
N LEU A 24 -21.53 15.28 31.77
CA LEU A 24 -22.99 15.29 31.98
C LEU A 24 -23.91 15.82 30.87
N GLY A 25 -24.66 14.88 30.28
CA GLY A 25 -25.93 15.13 29.59
C GLY A 25 -26.96 14.07 29.98
N LEU A 26 -27.40 14.11 31.24
CA LEU A 26 -28.64 13.47 31.71
C LEU A 26 -29.80 14.39 31.29
N ASN A 27 -30.53 14.05 30.23
CA ASN A 27 -31.84 14.63 29.99
C ASN A 27 -32.89 13.73 30.64
N GLY A 28 -33.47 14.24 31.71
CA GLY A 28 -34.50 13.61 32.50
C GLY A 28 -35.87 13.62 31.84
N PHE A 29 -36.70 12.73 32.37
CA PHE A 29 -38.15 12.72 32.30
C PHE A 29 -38.72 13.90 33.10
N ALA A 30 -39.73 14.58 32.55
CA ALA A 30 -40.82 15.18 33.32
C ALA A 30 -42.03 15.45 32.41
N ASP A 31 -43.15 14.91 32.86
CA ASP A 31 -44.52 14.97 32.37
C ASP A 31 -45.20 16.36 32.47
N ASP A 32 -46.44 16.39 31.95
CA ASP A 32 -47.58 17.30 32.26
C ASP A 32 -47.76 18.52 31.33
N GLU A 33 -48.94 18.87 30.78
CA GLU A 33 -50.34 18.53 31.10
C GLU A 33 -51.27 18.95 29.91
N THR A 34 -52.45 18.33 29.80
CA THR A 34 -53.68 18.71 29.04
C THR A 34 -53.66 18.67 27.50
N LYS A 35 -54.63 18.09 26.77
CA LYS A 35 -56.10 18.12 26.93
C LYS A 35 -56.77 17.00 26.09
N ALA A 36 -57.92 16.53 26.55
CA ALA A 36 -58.66 15.37 26.07
C ALA A 36 -59.47 15.56 24.75
N VAL A 37 -59.40 14.54 23.86
CA VAL A 37 -60.48 13.68 23.25
C VAL A 37 -61.56 14.36 22.35
N PRO A 38 -62.09 13.79 21.22
CA PRO A 38 -62.34 12.36 20.92
C PRO A 38 -62.08 11.80 19.49
N ALA A 39 -61.85 10.47 19.49
CA ALA A 39 -62.39 9.42 18.62
C ALA A 39 -62.41 9.58 17.09
N LYS A 40 -61.70 8.67 16.41
CA LYS A 40 -62.31 7.77 15.42
C LYS A 40 -61.47 6.50 15.25
N LYS A 41 -62.16 5.37 15.38
CA LYS A 41 -61.69 4.01 15.11
C LYS A 41 -61.24 3.89 13.65
N ALA A 42 -60.07 3.31 13.44
CA ALA A 42 -59.76 2.57 12.22
C ALA A 42 -58.84 1.41 12.61
N ASP A 43 -59.45 0.24 12.76
CA ASP A 43 -58.77 -1.05 12.69
C ASP A 43 -57.94 -1.09 11.40
N VAL A 44 -56.62 -1.12 11.53
CA VAL A 44 -55.75 -1.66 10.47
C VAL A 44 -55.01 -2.82 11.09
N VAL A 45 -55.64 -4.00 10.98
CA VAL A 45 -55.00 -5.30 11.13
C VAL A 45 -53.96 -5.41 10.01
N ALA A 46 -52.77 -4.86 10.24
CA ALA A 46 -51.60 -5.10 9.41
C ALA A 46 -51.07 -6.49 9.74
N LYS A 47 -51.59 -7.47 9.00
CA LYS A 47 -51.12 -8.84 8.92
C LYS A 47 -49.60 -8.81 8.65
N ALA A 48 -48.80 -9.09 9.66
CA ALA A 48 -47.36 -9.24 9.54
C ALA A 48 -47.07 -10.35 8.51
N GLN A 49 -46.66 -9.96 7.31
CA GLN A 49 -46.03 -10.88 6.37
C GLN A 49 -44.65 -11.20 6.94
N PRO A 50 -44.26 -12.49 7.05
CA PRO A 50 -42.90 -12.83 7.40
C PRO A 50 -42.03 -12.44 6.21
N VAL A 51 -41.38 -11.28 6.29
CA VAL A 51 -40.31 -10.91 5.35
C VAL A 51 -39.25 -11.99 5.50
N ALA A 52 -39.09 -12.76 4.43
CA ALA A 52 -38.12 -13.82 4.31
C ALA A 52 -36.78 -13.34 4.85
N LYS A 53 -36.25 -14.05 5.86
CA LYS A 53 -34.86 -13.92 6.29
C LYS A 53 -34.01 -13.99 5.03
N ALA A 54 -33.36 -12.87 4.70
CA ALA A 54 -32.28 -12.87 3.73
C ALA A 54 -31.30 -13.96 4.17
N VAL A 55 -31.21 -15.02 3.37
CA VAL A 55 -30.18 -16.03 3.50
C VAL A 55 -28.89 -15.27 3.26
N VAL A 56 -28.21 -14.89 4.35
CA VAL A 56 -26.81 -14.49 4.32
C VAL A 56 -26.09 -15.74 3.82
N THR A 57 -25.88 -15.80 2.51
CA THR A 57 -24.98 -16.74 1.88
C THR A 57 -23.64 -16.49 2.55
N SER A 58 -23.29 -17.34 3.52
CA SER A 58 -21.94 -17.41 4.06
C SER A 58 -21.05 -17.70 2.87
N SER A 59 -20.45 -16.65 2.31
CA SER A 59 -19.38 -16.78 1.35
C SER A 59 -18.38 -17.72 2.01
N LYS A 60 -18.25 -18.93 1.45
CA LYS A 60 -17.30 -19.92 1.93
C LYS A 60 -15.93 -19.29 1.72
N VAL A 61 -15.43 -18.63 2.77
CA VAL A 61 -14.20 -17.86 2.75
C VAL A 61 -13.10 -18.84 2.35
N ARG A 62 -12.62 -18.72 1.12
CA ARG A 62 -11.49 -19.51 0.66
C ARG A 62 -10.28 -19.06 1.49
N PRO A 63 -9.52 -19.98 2.08
CA PRO A 63 -8.23 -19.66 2.67
C PRO A 63 -7.37 -18.87 1.68
N LEU A 64 -7.03 -17.63 1.99
CA LEU A 64 -6.14 -16.80 1.17
C LEU A 64 -4.72 -16.90 1.75
N SER A 65 -3.84 -17.60 1.03
CA SER A 65 -2.43 -17.64 1.38
C SER A 65 -1.79 -16.28 1.13
N VAL A 66 -1.06 -15.79 2.12
CA VAL A 66 -0.45 -14.46 2.12
C VAL A 66 1.00 -14.51 2.60
N SER A 67 1.81 -13.61 2.07
CA SER A 67 3.14 -13.25 2.57
C SER A 67 3.08 -11.81 3.05
N VAL A 68 3.23 -11.60 4.35
CA VAL A 68 3.20 -10.28 4.99
C VAL A 68 4.63 -9.84 5.28
N ASP A 69 5.04 -8.75 4.65
CA ASP A 69 6.31 -8.11 4.91
C ASP A 69 6.14 -7.06 5.99
N LEU A 70 6.91 -7.17 7.06
CA LEU A 70 6.96 -6.19 8.13
C LEU A 70 7.98 -5.09 7.83
N ILE A 71 7.79 -3.93 8.43
CA ILE A 71 8.75 -2.81 8.38
C ILE A 71 10.12 -3.23 8.93
N SER A 72 10.16 -4.20 9.85
CA SER A 72 11.39 -4.81 10.38
C SER A 72 12.16 -5.68 9.37
N LYS A 73 11.69 -5.81 8.13
CA LYS A 73 12.20 -6.72 7.09
C LYS A 73 12.01 -8.21 7.40
N THR A 74 11.13 -8.52 8.35
CA THR A 74 10.70 -9.88 8.63
C THR A 74 9.52 -10.24 7.74
N VAL A 75 9.49 -11.46 7.22
CA VAL A 75 8.41 -11.96 6.37
C VAL A 75 7.64 -13.04 7.11
N ILE A 76 6.31 -12.89 7.20
CA ILE A 76 5.41 -13.86 7.82
C ILE A 76 4.55 -14.46 6.71
N LYS A 77 4.59 -15.79 6.58
CA LYS A 77 3.79 -16.53 5.59
C LYS A 77 2.72 -17.33 6.29
N GLY A 78 1.52 -17.33 5.73
CA GLY A 78 0.41 -18.10 6.26
C GLY A 78 -0.89 -17.82 5.53
N THR A 79 -2.01 -18.06 6.19
CA THR A 79 -3.36 -17.86 5.65
C THR A 79 -4.05 -16.72 6.37
N LEU A 80 -4.59 -15.76 5.63
CA LEU A 80 -5.39 -14.69 6.20
C LEU A 80 -6.76 -15.22 6.66
N THR A 81 -7.15 -14.94 7.91
CA THR A 81 -8.39 -15.45 8.51
C THR A 81 -9.40 -14.35 8.88
N ASP A 82 -8.94 -13.13 9.14
CA ASP A 82 -9.80 -12.07 9.70
C ASP A 82 -10.73 -11.37 8.70
N THR A 83 -10.26 -11.13 7.47
CA THR A 83 -11.01 -10.33 6.51
C THR A 83 -10.90 -10.87 5.08
N THR A 84 -11.95 -10.65 4.31
CA THR A 84 -12.03 -10.96 2.87
C THR A 84 -12.06 -9.71 2.00
N GLN A 85 -12.21 -8.54 2.62
CA GLN A 85 -12.35 -7.25 1.96
C GLN A 85 -11.41 -6.23 2.59
N LEU A 86 -10.92 -5.31 1.78
CA LEU A 86 -10.11 -4.18 2.18
C LEU A 86 -10.92 -2.90 1.96
N ASP A 87 -11.18 -2.18 3.05
CA ASP A 87 -11.74 -0.84 2.98
C ASP A 87 -10.63 0.18 2.73
N MET A 88 -10.82 1.00 1.71
CA MET A 88 -9.86 2.02 1.30
C MET A 88 -10.58 3.32 0.94
N GLN A 89 -10.11 4.43 1.51
CA GLN A 89 -10.52 5.77 1.13
C GLN A 89 -9.65 6.24 -0.04
N THR A 90 -10.26 6.40 -1.21
CA THR A 90 -9.64 6.99 -2.40
C THR A 90 -10.11 8.44 -2.58
N SER A 91 -9.49 9.16 -3.52
CA SER A 91 -9.96 10.49 -3.94
C SER A 91 -11.35 10.48 -4.57
N PHE A 92 -11.80 9.32 -5.06
CA PHE A 92 -13.10 9.15 -5.70
C PHE A 92 -14.18 8.65 -4.71
N GLY A 93 -13.82 8.37 -3.46
CA GLY A 93 -14.72 7.84 -2.44
C GLY A 93 -14.18 6.61 -1.73
N VAL A 94 -15.03 5.98 -0.91
CA VAL A 94 -14.72 4.73 -0.22
C VAL A 94 -14.83 3.58 -1.22
N ALA A 95 -13.78 2.78 -1.34
CA ALA A 95 -13.73 1.55 -2.13
C ALA A 95 -13.63 0.36 -1.18
N ASN A 96 -14.48 -0.64 -1.38
CA ASN A 96 -14.39 -1.94 -0.72
C ASN A 96 -13.86 -2.94 -1.75
N ILE A 97 -12.62 -3.39 -1.56
CA ILE A 97 -11.89 -4.22 -2.53
C ILE A 97 -11.85 -5.66 -2.02
N PRO A 98 -12.37 -6.65 -2.76
CA PRO A 98 -12.26 -8.04 -2.37
C PRO A 98 -10.81 -8.52 -2.46
N LEU A 99 -10.27 -9.07 -1.37
CA LEU A 99 -8.89 -9.54 -1.30
C LEU A 99 -8.61 -10.72 -2.25
N SER A 100 -9.65 -11.42 -2.71
CA SER A 100 -9.52 -12.46 -3.74
C SER A 100 -9.08 -11.94 -5.10
N GLU A 101 -9.24 -10.64 -5.37
CA GLU A 101 -8.85 -9.99 -6.62
C GLU A 101 -7.55 -9.18 -6.47
N VAL A 102 -7.00 -9.12 -5.27
CA VAL A 102 -5.79 -8.35 -4.95
C VAL A 102 -4.58 -9.25 -5.14
N ALA A 103 -3.58 -8.75 -5.88
CA ALA A 103 -2.29 -9.40 -6.02
C ALA A 103 -1.34 -9.01 -4.88
N GLY A 104 -1.38 -7.73 -4.48
CA GLY A 104 -0.59 -7.21 -3.38
C GLY A 104 -1.06 -5.84 -2.89
N ILE A 105 -0.77 -5.55 -1.62
CA ILE A 105 -1.01 -4.28 -0.95
C ILE A 105 0.32 -3.74 -0.46
N LYS A 106 0.71 -2.55 -0.91
CA LYS A 106 1.86 -1.81 -0.41
C LYS A 106 1.36 -0.69 0.49
N PHE A 107 1.63 -0.80 1.79
CA PHE A 107 1.22 0.22 2.74
C PHE A 107 2.08 1.48 2.63
N ALA A 108 1.47 2.61 2.99
CA ALA A 108 2.14 3.89 3.10
C ALA A 108 3.36 3.77 4.03
N SER A 109 4.44 4.45 3.67
CA SER A 109 5.71 4.44 4.40
C SER A 109 6.32 5.83 4.43
N ALA A 110 7.48 6.01 5.09
CA ALA A 110 8.16 7.30 5.09
C ALA A 110 8.49 7.82 3.67
N ASP A 111 8.69 6.91 2.72
CA ASP A 111 9.01 7.24 1.32
C ASP A 111 7.77 7.36 0.43
N ASP A 112 6.61 6.87 0.88
CA ASP A 112 5.37 6.79 0.09
C ASP A 112 4.17 7.26 0.91
N ALA A 113 3.53 8.36 0.50
CA ALA A 113 2.45 8.97 1.26
C ALA A 113 1.12 8.20 1.23
N SER A 114 0.93 7.23 0.33
CA SER A 114 -0.33 6.53 0.12
C SER A 114 -0.16 5.03 -0.03
N THR A 115 -1.17 4.28 0.42
CA THR A 115 -1.24 2.83 0.20
C THR A 115 -1.58 2.56 -1.26
N THR A 116 -0.88 1.62 -1.87
CA THR A 116 -1.14 1.17 -3.24
C THR A 116 -1.61 -0.27 -3.22
N VAL A 117 -2.75 -0.54 -3.83
CA VAL A 117 -3.29 -1.88 -4.02
C VAL A 117 -3.10 -2.23 -5.48
N VAL A 118 -2.41 -3.34 -5.75
CA VAL A 118 -2.25 -3.91 -7.10
C VAL A 118 -3.17 -5.11 -7.21
N MET A 119 -4.02 -5.09 -8.22
CA MET A 119 -5.00 -6.13 -8.52
C MET A 119 -4.38 -7.23 -9.38
N LEU A 120 -5.02 -8.40 -9.42
CA LEU A 120 -4.59 -9.55 -10.24
C LEU A 120 -4.61 -9.26 -11.75
N ASN A 121 -5.40 -8.28 -12.21
CA ASN A 121 -5.41 -7.84 -13.60
C ASN A 121 -4.27 -6.86 -13.95
N GLY A 122 -3.43 -6.48 -12.98
CA GLY A 122 -2.35 -5.51 -13.14
C GLY A 122 -2.76 -4.05 -12.94
N ASP A 123 -4.04 -3.78 -12.66
CA ASP A 123 -4.47 -2.44 -12.29
C ASP A 123 -4.01 -2.06 -10.88
N SER A 124 -3.87 -0.77 -10.64
CA SER A 124 -3.46 -0.24 -9.34
C SER A 124 -4.39 0.87 -8.89
N ILE A 125 -4.76 0.84 -7.61
CA ILE A 125 -5.52 1.90 -6.96
C ILE A 125 -4.71 2.41 -5.77
N THR A 126 -4.68 3.73 -5.61
CA THR A 126 -4.03 4.39 -4.47
C THR A 126 -5.04 5.02 -3.55
N GLY A 127 -4.76 4.98 -2.25
CA GLY A 127 -5.64 5.55 -1.24
C GLY A 127 -5.07 5.44 0.18
N ALA A 128 -5.90 5.81 1.14
CA ALA A 128 -5.66 5.58 2.56
C ALA A 128 -6.47 4.38 3.01
N THR A 129 -5.86 3.48 3.78
CA THR A 129 -6.56 2.34 4.39
C THR A 129 -6.31 2.38 5.90
N ASP A 130 -7.31 1.97 6.68
CA ASP A 130 -7.21 1.84 8.14
C ASP A 130 -7.22 0.35 8.51
N VAL A 131 -6.08 -0.31 8.29
CA VAL A 131 -5.88 -1.68 8.75
C VAL A 131 -5.32 -1.62 10.17
N LYS A 132 -6.12 -2.05 11.14
CA LYS A 132 -5.70 -2.04 12.56
C LYS A 132 -4.90 -3.29 12.91
N LEU A 133 -5.43 -4.45 12.55
CA LEU A 133 -4.93 -5.77 12.92
C LEU A 133 -5.10 -6.71 11.73
N VAL A 134 -4.14 -7.61 11.56
CA VAL A 134 -4.17 -8.68 10.56
C VAL A 134 -3.81 -9.98 11.26
N THR A 135 -4.74 -10.93 11.28
CA THR A 135 -4.47 -12.28 11.81
C THR A 135 -4.15 -13.24 10.68
N VAL A 136 -2.97 -13.85 10.78
CA VAL A 136 -2.43 -14.82 9.84
C VAL A 136 -2.23 -16.14 10.56
N GLU A 137 -2.82 -17.21 10.03
CA GLU A 137 -2.59 -18.57 10.47
C GLU A 137 -1.32 -19.11 9.81
N THR A 138 -0.27 -19.31 10.61
CA THR A 138 1.05 -19.79 10.17
C THR A 138 1.26 -21.24 10.61
N GLU A 139 2.32 -21.88 10.12
CA GLU A 139 2.65 -23.28 10.48
C GLU A 139 2.92 -23.48 11.98
N TRP A 140 3.38 -22.43 12.67
CA TRP A 140 3.70 -22.46 14.11
C TRP A 140 2.57 -21.91 14.99
N GLY A 141 1.45 -21.49 14.40
CA GLY A 141 0.27 -20.99 15.11
C GLY A 141 -0.32 -19.71 14.53
N ILE A 142 -1.16 -19.05 15.32
CA ILE A 142 -1.85 -17.83 14.92
C ILE A 142 -0.97 -16.61 15.25
N ALA A 143 -0.70 -15.79 14.25
CA ALA A 143 0.05 -14.55 14.37
C ALA A 143 -0.88 -13.35 14.19
N THR A 144 -0.99 -12.49 15.20
CA THR A 144 -1.72 -11.22 15.09
C THR A 144 -0.73 -10.08 14.91
N ILE A 145 -0.84 -9.39 13.78
CA ILE A 145 0.10 -8.35 13.35
C ILE A 145 -0.61 -7.00 13.40
N ASN A 146 0.04 -6.00 14.00
CA ASN A 146 -0.46 -4.63 13.96
C ASN A 146 -0.29 -4.04 12.56
N GLY A 147 -1.35 -3.48 11.98
CA GLY A 147 -1.33 -2.95 10.62
C GLY A 147 -0.31 -1.83 10.40
N SER A 148 0.01 -1.06 11.45
CA SER A 148 1.08 -0.05 11.41
C SER A 148 2.50 -0.62 11.27
N SER A 149 2.68 -1.92 11.55
CA SER A 149 3.97 -2.62 11.43
C SER A 149 4.13 -3.31 10.07
N ILE A 150 3.10 -3.28 9.23
CA ILE A 150 3.07 -3.95 7.94
C ILE A 150 3.62 -3.00 6.87
N ALA A 151 4.62 -3.47 6.13
CA ALA A 151 5.17 -2.76 4.98
C ALA A 151 4.44 -3.15 3.68
N SER A 152 4.08 -4.43 3.55
CA SER A 152 3.47 -5.01 2.35
C SER A 152 2.73 -6.31 2.67
N ILE A 153 1.70 -6.64 1.89
CA ILE A 153 1.05 -7.96 1.88
C ILE A 153 0.99 -8.42 0.44
N LEU A 154 1.44 -9.65 0.18
CA LEU A 154 1.39 -10.30 -1.12
C LEU A 154 0.45 -11.51 -1.05
N PHE A 155 -0.46 -11.62 -2.00
CA PHE A 155 -1.41 -12.74 -2.10
C PHE A 155 -0.98 -13.76 -3.15
N VAL A 156 -0.05 -13.37 -4.03
CA VAL A 156 0.53 -14.24 -5.06
C VAL A 156 1.95 -14.62 -4.63
N PRO A 157 2.33 -15.90 -4.67
CA PRO A 157 3.70 -16.31 -4.39
C PRO A 157 4.63 -15.99 -5.56
N GLY A 158 5.88 -15.64 -5.27
CA GLY A 158 6.93 -15.43 -6.28
C GLY A 158 6.83 -14.13 -7.08
N VAL A 159 6.04 -13.17 -6.60
CA VAL A 159 6.05 -11.79 -7.10
C VAL A 159 6.72 -10.89 -6.07
N ASP A 160 7.46 -9.90 -6.55
CA ASP A 160 8.11 -8.89 -5.74
C ASP A 160 7.66 -7.49 -6.14
N TRP A 161 7.77 -6.57 -5.19
CA TRP A 161 7.48 -5.15 -5.41
C TRP A 161 8.57 -4.48 -6.22
N ASN A 162 8.21 -3.94 -7.38
CA ASN A 162 9.09 -3.17 -8.24
C ASN A 162 8.71 -1.68 -8.20
N PRO A 163 9.58 -0.78 -7.71
CA PRO A 163 9.35 0.65 -7.78
C PRO A 163 9.57 1.15 -9.21
N GLN A 164 8.52 1.65 -9.84
CA GLN A 164 8.57 2.31 -11.13
C GLN A 164 8.50 3.82 -10.94
N SER A 165 9.63 4.51 -11.17
CA SER A 165 9.68 5.97 -11.16
C SER A 165 8.96 6.53 -12.38
N GLY A 166 7.93 7.34 -12.17
CA GLY A 166 7.20 8.04 -13.22
C GLY A 166 7.14 9.56 -12.98
N LEU A 167 6.53 10.29 -13.92
CA LEU A 167 6.33 11.75 -13.79
C LEU A 167 5.54 12.15 -12.54
N ASN A 168 4.67 11.26 -12.05
CA ASN A 168 3.82 11.49 -10.88
C ASN A 168 4.41 10.91 -9.59
N GLY A 169 5.74 10.68 -9.55
CA GLY A 169 6.43 10.06 -8.41
C GLY A 169 6.62 8.55 -8.57
N LYS A 170 6.87 7.88 -7.44
CA LYS A 170 7.06 6.42 -7.39
C LYS A 170 5.71 5.72 -7.51
N ARG A 171 5.62 4.76 -8.44
CA ARG A 171 4.49 3.84 -8.56
C ARG A 171 4.98 2.45 -8.24
N TRP A 172 4.15 1.66 -7.56
CA TRP A 172 4.46 0.28 -7.23
C TRP A 172 3.81 -0.64 -8.25
N ASN A 173 4.58 -1.59 -8.78
CA ASN A 173 4.07 -2.67 -9.60
C ASN A 173 4.58 -4.01 -9.05
N LEU A 174 3.93 -5.09 -9.41
CA LEU A 174 4.36 -6.45 -9.09
C LEU A 174 5.07 -7.05 -10.29
N ALA A 175 6.26 -7.58 -10.07
CA ALA A 175 7.00 -8.33 -11.08
C ALA A 175 7.27 -9.74 -10.55
N SER A 176 6.99 -10.76 -11.36
CA SER A 176 7.50 -12.10 -11.12
C SER A 176 9.00 -12.07 -11.39
N GLU A 177 9.85 -12.29 -10.39
CA GLU A 177 11.28 -12.48 -10.65
C GLU A 177 11.46 -13.77 -11.48
N PRO A 178 12.27 -13.70 -12.54
CA PRO A 178 13.53 -14.41 -12.53
C PRO A 178 14.57 -13.45 -12.00
N LYS A 179 15.14 -13.73 -10.83
CA LYS A 179 16.31 -13.01 -10.34
C LYS A 179 17.54 -13.41 -11.15
N GLU A 180 17.58 -12.99 -12.41
CA GLU A 180 18.85 -12.86 -13.09
C GLU A 180 19.14 -11.36 -13.14
N PRO A 181 20.11 -10.85 -12.36
CA PRO A 181 20.63 -9.52 -12.63
C PRO A 181 21.04 -9.56 -14.10
N ALA A 182 20.47 -8.68 -14.92
CA ALA A 182 20.81 -8.59 -16.33
C ALA A 182 22.33 -8.81 -16.45
N PRO A 183 22.81 -9.88 -17.10
CA PRO A 183 24.23 -10.07 -17.26
C PRO A 183 24.73 -8.76 -17.84
N LYS A 184 25.70 -8.13 -17.15
CA LYS A 184 26.40 -6.94 -17.66
C LYS A 184 26.58 -7.22 -19.13
N ALA A 185 25.89 -6.44 -19.98
CA ALA A 185 25.92 -6.67 -21.40
C ALA A 185 27.40 -6.88 -21.76
N PRO A 186 27.79 -8.00 -22.41
CA PRO A 186 29.15 -8.12 -22.89
C PRO A 186 29.40 -6.82 -23.63
N ALA A 187 30.45 -6.11 -23.20
CA ALA A 187 30.83 -4.85 -23.78
C ALA A 187 30.68 -5.01 -25.29
N LYS A 188 29.77 -4.23 -25.90
CA LYS A 188 29.72 -4.15 -27.35
C LYS A 188 31.18 -4.07 -27.79
N PRO A 189 31.64 -4.90 -28.74
CA PRO A 189 32.94 -4.68 -29.35
C PRO A 189 32.96 -3.19 -29.67
N GLN A 190 33.85 -2.46 -29.01
CA GLN A 190 34.09 -1.08 -29.37
C GLN A 190 34.50 -1.18 -30.83
N THR A 191 33.58 -0.82 -31.73
CA THR A 191 33.97 -0.40 -33.06
C THR A 191 35.06 0.62 -32.79
N PRO A 192 36.31 0.38 -33.25
CA PRO A 192 37.35 1.37 -33.06
C PRO A 192 36.78 2.69 -33.59
N ALA A 193 36.77 3.70 -32.74
CA ALA A 193 36.36 5.04 -33.12
C ALA A 193 37.09 5.37 -34.44
N PRO A 194 36.40 5.95 -35.45
CA PRO A 194 37.11 6.46 -36.61
C PRO A 194 38.14 7.44 -36.05
N THR A 195 39.41 7.15 -36.31
CA THR A 195 40.55 8.01 -36.00
C THR A 195 40.20 9.41 -36.45
N GLN A 196 39.76 10.26 -35.52
CA GLN A 196 39.63 11.68 -35.78
C GLN A 196 41.02 12.15 -36.17
N GLY A 197 41.08 12.78 -37.34
CA GLY A 197 42.32 13.05 -38.06
C GLY A 197 43.40 13.58 -37.14
N ARG A 198 44.61 13.01 -37.28
CA ARG A 198 45.83 13.66 -36.84
C ARG A 198 45.82 15.07 -37.40
N GLN A 199 45.62 16.07 -36.54
CA GLN A 199 46.08 17.42 -36.83
C GLN A 199 47.59 17.33 -36.98
N ILE A 200 48.08 17.49 -38.21
CA ILE A 200 49.50 17.68 -38.47
C ILE A 200 49.82 19.10 -37.97
N VAL A 201 50.38 19.19 -36.77
CA VAL A 201 51.01 20.40 -36.27
C VAL A 201 52.42 20.42 -36.85
N TYR A 202 52.66 21.29 -37.83
CA TYR A 202 54.01 21.59 -38.29
C TYR A 202 54.75 22.41 -37.22
N PRO A 203 56.08 22.26 -37.08
CA PRO A 203 56.86 22.93 -36.04
C PRO A 203 56.99 24.47 -36.20
N ASN A 204 56.13 25.12 -36.99
CA ASN A 204 56.14 26.56 -37.21
C ASN A 204 54.78 27.28 -37.05
N GLY A 205 53.84 26.68 -36.29
CA GLY A 205 52.73 27.44 -35.69
C GLY A 205 51.60 27.94 -36.62
N ALA A 206 51.51 27.51 -37.88
CA ALA A 206 50.42 27.90 -38.77
C ALA A 206 49.40 26.76 -38.95
N THR A 207 48.11 27.03 -38.67
CA THR A 207 46.99 26.09 -38.83
C THR A 207 46.32 26.31 -40.19
N ALA A 208 46.19 25.26 -41.01
CA ALA A 208 45.45 25.32 -42.28
C ALA A 208 43.96 24.98 -42.08
N PRO A 209 43.01 25.73 -42.67
CA PRO A 209 41.58 25.45 -42.54
C PRO A 209 41.18 24.21 -43.38
N SER A 210 40.48 23.26 -42.75
CA SER A 210 39.95 22.07 -43.44
C SER A 210 38.82 22.44 -44.38
N GLN A 211 38.99 22.20 -45.67
CA GLN A 211 37.90 22.32 -46.64
C GLN A 211 37.00 21.08 -46.56
N TYR A 212 35.74 21.30 -46.16
CA TYR A 212 34.69 20.28 -46.24
C TYR A 212 34.25 20.12 -47.70
N TYR A 213 34.54 18.96 -48.28
CA TYR A 213 34.02 18.54 -49.58
C TYR A 213 32.56 18.06 -49.38
N ARG A 214 31.61 18.82 -49.92
CA ARG A 214 30.17 18.53 -49.90
C ARG A 214 29.81 17.74 -51.17
N GLY A 215 29.71 16.42 -51.05
CA GLY A 215 29.19 15.53 -52.10
C GLY A 215 27.67 15.44 -52.05
N ARG A 216 27.06 15.44 -53.24
CA ARG A 216 25.62 15.49 -53.54
C ARG A 216 24.82 14.29 -53.04
#